data_AF-A0A2G4G1W4-F1
#
_entry.id   AF-A0A2G4G1W4-F1
#
_cell.length_a   1.000
_cell.length_b   1.000
_cell.length_c   1.000
_cell.angle_alpha   90.00
_cell.angle_beta   90.00
_cell.angle_gamma   90.00
#
_symmetry.space_group_name_H-M   'P 1'
#
loop_
_entity.id
_entity.type
_entity.pdbx_description
1 polymer ?
#
loop_
_entity_poly.entity_id
_entity_poly.type
_entity_poly.pdbx_seq_one_letter_code
_entity_poly.pdbx_strand_id
1 'polypeptide(L)'
;MRWGNPLMAASAPHERARPLAKGSVYPAKDLCSKCGLCDSRWVAYVKNSCAFLEQRFEAMEAAAHGRSRDLDNEEELYFGVQQRMLTARLQQPIEGAQWTGIVSRIGVRALETGLVDAVLCVGQSEHDRFTPVPRLARTPEEVLSARVNKPTLSPNLEVLEQLPGSGIRKLLAIGVGCQIQALRAVQPTLPLDELYVLGLPCVDNVSRAGLQTFLDSTVSSPETVVHYEFMQDFRIHFRHSDGR
;
A
#
# COMPACT_ATOMS: atom_id res chain seq x y z
N MET A 1 -39.42 34.64 20.66
CA MET A 1 -38.26 34.48 19.76
C MET A 1 -37.61 33.15 20.08
N ARG A 2 -37.68 32.18 19.15
CA ARG A 2 -37.07 30.85 19.32
C ARG A 2 -35.58 30.97 19.05
N TRP A 3 -34.77 30.57 20.02
CA TRP A 3 -33.33 30.45 19.90
C TRP A 3 -33.02 29.33 18.90
N GLY A 4 -32.18 29.66 17.91
CA GLY A 4 -31.79 28.76 16.84
C GLY A 4 -31.08 27.52 17.38
N ASN A 5 -31.49 26.38 16.85
CA ASN A 5 -30.80 25.10 17.01
C ASN A 5 -29.35 25.26 16.48
N PRO A 6 -28.30 24.90 17.23
CA PRO A 6 -26.96 24.87 16.65
C PRO A 6 -27.01 23.88 15.48
N LEU A 7 -26.63 24.34 14.29
CA LEU A 7 -26.40 23.47 13.14
C LEU A 7 -25.38 22.42 13.57
N MET A 8 -25.85 21.21 13.92
CA MET A 8 -24.97 20.06 14.08
C MET A 8 -24.20 19.95 12.78
N ALA A 9 -22.87 20.11 12.83
CA ALA A 9 -22.01 19.93 11.68
C ALA A 9 -22.40 18.61 11.00
N ALA A 10 -22.70 18.66 9.70
CA ALA A 10 -23.12 17.47 8.99
C ALA A 10 -22.03 16.40 9.13
N SER A 11 -22.40 15.27 9.72
CA SER A 11 -21.52 14.11 9.93
C SER A 11 -20.81 13.75 8.63
N ALA A 12 -19.49 13.53 8.72
CA ALA A 12 -18.66 13.25 7.56
C ALA A 12 -19.18 11.99 6.82
N PRO A 13 -19.09 11.91 5.48
CA PRO A 13 -19.63 10.77 4.73
C PRO A 13 -19.19 9.40 5.26
N HIS A 14 -17.94 9.29 5.69
CA HIS A 14 -17.33 8.06 6.20
C HIS A 14 -17.83 7.67 7.60
N GLU A 15 -18.45 8.57 8.37
CA GLU A 15 -19.07 8.25 9.66
C GLU A 15 -20.40 7.52 9.50
N ARG A 16 -21.05 7.63 8.33
CA ARG A 16 -22.34 7.01 8.01
C ARG A 16 -22.21 5.78 7.11
N ALA A 17 -21.09 5.67 6.39
CA ALA A 17 -20.84 4.55 5.51
C ALA A 17 -20.42 3.30 6.28
N ARG A 18 -20.62 2.14 5.65
CA ARG A 18 -20.12 0.85 6.13
C ARG A 18 -19.22 0.23 5.07
N PRO A 19 -18.15 -0.48 5.47
CA PRO A 19 -17.38 -1.32 4.55
C PRO A 19 -18.29 -2.24 3.72
N LEU A 20 -17.84 -2.58 2.52
CA LEU A 20 -18.50 -3.63 1.75
C LEU A 20 -18.35 -4.98 2.47
N ALA A 21 -19.39 -5.81 2.39
CA ALA A 21 -19.32 -7.17 2.92
C ALA A 21 -18.32 -7.99 2.09
N LYS A 22 -17.60 -8.91 2.74
CA LYS A 22 -16.69 -9.83 2.04
C LYS A 22 -17.43 -10.57 0.93
N GLY A 23 -16.84 -10.62 -0.27
CA GLY A 23 -17.44 -11.23 -1.46
C GLY A 23 -18.39 -10.31 -2.25
N SER A 24 -18.58 -9.06 -1.82
CA SER A 24 -19.33 -8.07 -2.61
C SER A 24 -18.61 -7.74 -3.92
N VAL A 25 -19.38 -7.33 -4.94
CA VAL A 25 -18.81 -6.75 -6.15
C VAL A 25 -18.32 -5.34 -5.84
N TYR A 26 -17.04 -5.08 -6.06
CA TYR A 26 -16.44 -3.76 -5.84
C TYR A 26 -16.87 -2.76 -6.93
N PRO A 27 -16.87 -1.45 -6.64
CA PRO A 27 -17.25 -0.41 -7.61
C PRO A 27 -16.45 -0.42 -8.91
N ALA A 28 -15.15 -0.75 -8.85
CA ALA A 28 -14.29 -0.90 -10.03
C ALA A 28 -14.50 -2.22 -10.80
N LYS A 29 -15.43 -3.08 -10.35
CA LYS A 29 -15.75 -4.38 -10.96
C LYS A 29 -14.49 -5.22 -11.18
N ASP A 30 -14.31 -5.76 -12.39
CA ASP A 30 -13.18 -6.61 -12.76
C ASP A 30 -11.85 -5.85 -12.83
N LEU A 31 -11.88 -4.52 -12.85
CA LEU A 31 -10.68 -3.67 -12.80
C LEU A 31 -10.21 -3.38 -11.37
N CYS A 32 -10.89 -3.91 -10.36
CA CYS A 32 -10.55 -3.66 -8.96
C CYS A 32 -9.17 -4.24 -8.60
N SER A 33 -8.22 -3.37 -8.26
CA SER A 33 -6.91 -3.78 -7.72
C SER A 33 -6.94 -4.26 -6.27
N LYS A 34 -8.12 -4.35 -5.66
CA LYS A 34 -8.31 -4.68 -4.24
C LYS A 34 -7.42 -3.86 -3.31
N CYS A 35 -7.38 -2.53 -3.48
CA CYS A 35 -6.52 -1.66 -2.66
C CYS A 35 -6.91 -1.60 -1.17
N GLY A 36 -8.10 -2.09 -0.80
CA GLY A 36 -8.62 -2.12 0.58
C GLY A 36 -9.55 -0.97 0.95
N LEU A 37 -9.67 0.07 0.11
CA LEU A 37 -10.45 1.26 0.49
C LEU A 37 -11.93 0.92 0.72
N CYS A 38 -12.49 0.08 -0.14
CA CYS A 38 -13.89 -0.33 -0.06
C CYS A 38 -14.18 -1.32 1.08
N ASP A 39 -13.12 -1.90 1.66
CA ASP A 39 -13.17 -2.74 2.85
C ASP A 39 -13.12 -1.90 4.14
N SER A 40 -13.20 -0.58 4.00
CA SER A 40 -13.31 0.40 5.08
C SER A 40 -14.51 1.34 4.86
N ARG A 41 -14.87 2.12 5.87
CA ARG A 41 -15.89 3.18 5.82
C ARG A 41 -15.51 4.31 4.86
N TRP A 42 -14.25 4.40 4.43
CA TRP A 42 -13.81 5.30 3.36
C TRP A 42 -14.29 4.89 1.97
N VAL A 43 -15.01 3.76 1.83
CA VAL A 43 -15.83 3.48 0.64
C VAL A 43 -16.75 4.65 0.27
N ALA A 44 -17.13 5.48 1.25
CA ALA A 44 -17.88 6.72 1.05
C ALA A 44 -17.28 7.65 -0.03
N TYR A 45 -15.96 7.55 -0.26
CA TYR A 45 -15.21 8.37 -1.20
C TYR A 45 -14.82 7.61 -2.47
N VAL A 46 -15.27 6.37 -2.68
CA VAL A 46 -14.74 5.51 -3.77
C VAL A 46 -14.80 6.17 -5.16
N LYS A 47 -15.85 6.96 -5.43
CA LYS A 47 -16.05 7.64 -6.72
C LYS A 47 -14.98 8.69 -7.06
N ASN A 48 -14.30 9.25 -6.06
CA ASN A 48 -13.29 10.31 -6.25
C ASN A 48 -11.89 9.92 -5.73
N SER A 49 -11.71 8.66 -5.32
CA SER A 49 -10.48 8.14 -4.76
C SER A 49 -9.99 6.85 -5.42
N CYS A 50 -10.88 6.09 -6.07
CA CYS A 50 -10.47 4.88 -6.76
C CYS A 50 -9.70 5.22 -8.04
N ALA A 51 -8.44 4.76 -8.13
CA ALA A 51 -7.59 4.91 -9.31
C ALA A 51 -8.20 4.35 -10.61
N PHE A 52 -9.20 3.47 -10.52
CA PHE A 52 -9.84 2.85 -11.69
C PHE A 52 -11.20 3.48 -12.04
N LEU A 53 -11.66 4.45 -11.25
CA LEU A 53 -12.88 5.21 -11.53
C LEU A 53 -12.57 6.67 -11.85
N GLU A 54 -11.58 7.26 -11.18
CA GLU A 54 -11.22 8.66 -11.30
C GLU A 54 -9.70 8.83 -11.12
N GLN A 55 -9.01 9.17 -12.21
CA GLN A 55 -7.57 9.43 -12.22
C GLN A 55 -7.29 10.91 -11.99
N ARG A 56 -6.44 11.25 -11.02
CA ARG A 56 -6.21 12.65 -10.59
C ARG A 56 -4.72 12.98 -10.46
N PHE A 57 -3.89 12.45 -11.36
CA PHE A 57 -2.42 12.56 -11.28
C PHE A 57 -1.93 13.99 -11.06
N GLU A 58 -2.26 14.93 -11.95
CA GLU A 58 -1.77 16.32 -11.87
C GLU A 58 -2.17 17.00 -10.56
N ALA A 59 -3.43 16.88 -10.16
CA ALA A 59 -3.93 17.47 -8.92
C ALA A 59 -3.31 16.83 -7.67
N MET A 60 -3.07 15.51 -7.69
CA MET A 60 -2.40 14.80 -6.61
C MET A 60 -0.92 15.15 -6.53
N GLU A 61 -0.22 15.27 -7.66
CA GLU A 61 1.17 15.72 -7.73
C GLU A 61 1.30 17.13 -7.18
N ALA A 62 0.46 18.06 -7.63
CA ALA A 62 0.46 19.43 -7.13
C ALA A 62 0.23 19.49 -5.61
N ALA A 63 -0.73 18.70 -5.09
CA ALA A 63 -1.01 18.65 -3.66
C ALA A 63 0.12 18.00 -2.84
N ALA A 64 0.76 16.95 -3.36
CA ALA A 64 1.78 16.19 -2.63
C ALA A 64 3.19 16.77 -2.77
N HIS A 65 3.49 17.45 -3.88
CA HIS A 65 4.84 17.88 -4.26
C HIS A 65 4.95 19.38 -4.54
N GLY A 66 3.83 20.12 -4.47
CA GLY A 66 3.78 21.56 -4.74
C GLY A 66 3.77 21.93 -6.22
N ARG A 67 3.86 20.94 -7.13
CA ARG A 67 3.79 21.11 -8.59
C ARG A 67 3.39 19.80 -9.26
N SER A 68 2.90 19.89 -10.49
CA SER A 68 2.75 18.74 -11.38
C SER A 68 4.05 18.48 -12.14
N ARG A 69 4.16 17.28 -12.75
CA ARG A 69 5.29 16.93 -13.61
C ARG A 69 5.32 17.78 -14.88
N ASP A 70 6.51 18.03 -15.41
CA ASP A 70 6.72 18.63 -16.73
C ASP A 70 6.71 17.53 -17.81
N LEU A 71 5.76 17.61 -18.74
CA LEU A 71 5.61 16.61 -19.82
C LEU A 71 6.62 16.79 -20.95
N ASP A 72 7.26 17.96 -21.06
CA ASP A 72 8.32 18.22 -22.04
C ASP A 72 9.70 17.80 -21.51
N ASN A 73 9.79 17.43 -20.23
CA ASN A 73 10.98 16.87 -19.60
C ASN A 73 10.92 15.33 -19.62
N GLU A 74 11.86 14.68 -20.31
CA GLU A 74 11.86 13.22 -20.47
C GLU A 74 11.97 12.46 -19.13
N GLU A 75 12.77 12.94 -18.17
CA GLU A 75 12.88 12.28 -16.87
C GLU A 75 11.55 12.35 -16.10
N GLU A 76 10.90 13.51 -16.10
CA GLU A 76 9.62 13.68 -15.42
C GLU A 76 8.46 12.99 -16.14
N LEU A 77 8.52 12.88 -17.47
CA LEU A 77 7.57 12.12 -18.28
C LEU A 77 7.55 10.64 -17.85
N TYR A 78 8.73 10.04 -17.67
CA TYR A 78 8.85 8.62 -17.30
C TYR A 78 8.78 8.35 -15.80
N PHE A 79 9.35 9.20 -14.97
CA PHE A 79 9.54 8.94 -13.53
C PHE A 79 8.73 9.87 -12.61
N GLY A 80 8.01 10.85 -13.18
CA GLY A 80 7.19 11.79 -12.43
C GLY A 80 8.00 12.87 -11.71
N VAL A 81 7.33 13.59 -10.79
CA VAL A 81 7.95 14.64 -10.00
C VAL A 81 9.04 14.05 -9.09
N GLN A 82 10.29 14.46 -9.31
CA GLN A 82 11.45 13.93 -8.58
C GLN A 82 12.48 15.03 -8.26
N GLN A 83 13.32 14.77 -7.25
CA GLN A 83 14.46 15.62 -6.89
C GLN A 83 15.80 14.93 -7.14
N ARG A 84 15.87 13.62 -6.88
CA ARG A 84 17.05 12.77 -7.04
C ARG A 84 16.65 11.33 -7.34
N MET A 85 17.39 10.67 -8.22
CA MET A 85 17.33 9.22 -8.44
C MET A 85 18.67 8.59 -8.05
N LEU A 86 18.64 7.50 -7.27
CA LEU A 86 19.82 6.87 -6.69
C LEU A 86 19.67 5.34 -6.66
N THR A 87 20.79 4.64 -6.68
CA THR A 87 20.87 3.20 -6.41
C THR A 87 21.42 2.95 -5.02
N ALA A 88 20.81 2.05 -4.26
CA ALA A 88 21.25 1.74 -2.90
C ALA A 88 21.11 0.25 -2.57
N ARG A 89 21.94 -0.22 -1.63
CA ARG A 89 21.83 -1.52 -0.98
C ARG A 89 22.20 -1.40 0.50
N LEU A 90 21.60 -2.21 1.36
CA LEU A 90 22.07 -2.29 2.75
C LEU A 90 23.45 -2.95 2.80
N GLN A 91 24.36 -2.40 3.63
CA GLN A 91 25.66 -3.02 3.89
C GLN A 91 25.51 -4.40 4.56
N GLN A 92 24.53 -4.52 5.46
CA GLN A 92 24.10 -5.78 6.06
C GLN A 92 22.66 -6.05 5.62
N PRO A 93 22.44 -6.88 4.59
CA PRO A 93 21.10 -7.25 4.15
C PRO A 93 20.27 -7.90 5.25
N ILE A 94 18.97 -7.59 5.29
CA ILE A 94 18.03 -8.25 6.21
C ILE A 94 17.72 -9.64 5.68
N GLU A 95 17.97 -10.66 6.49
CA GLU A 95 17.71 -12.04 6.11
C GLU A 95 16.23 -12.28 5.77
N GLY A 96 16.00 -12.92 4.63
CA GLY A 96 14.66 -13.22 4.12
C GLY A 96 13.90 -12.03 3.57
N ALA A 97 14.46 -10.81 3.50
CA ALA A 97 13.82 -9.72 2.75
C ALA A 97 13.80 -10.01 1.23
N GLN A 98 12.92 -9.34 0.49
CA GLN A 98 12.81 -9.49 -0.98
C GLN A 98 14.16 -9.21 -1.68
N TRP A 99 14.79 -8.11 -1.29
CA TRP A 99 16.11 -7.68 -1.76
C TRP A 99 17.04 -7.55 -0.55
N THR A 100 17.74 -6.41 -0.40
CA THR A 100 18.55 -6.17 0.79
C THR A 100 17.76 -5.71 2.01
N GLY A 101 16.49 -5.31 1.86
CA GLY A 101 15.62 -4.93 2.99
C GLY A 101 15.55 -3.44 3.31
N ILE A 102 15.88 -2.56 2.36
CA ILE A 102 15.84 -1.09 2.55
C ILE A 102 14.48 -0.60 3.08
N VAL A 103 13.39 -1.09 2.51
CA VAL A 103 12.02 -0.70 2.88
C VAL A 103 11.74 -1.01 4.36
N SER A 104 12.05 -2.23 4.80
CA SER A 104 11.91 -2.63 6.20
C SER A 104 12.81 -1.80 7.11
N ARG A 105 14.05 -1.52 6.70
CA ARG A 105 14.97 -0.70 7.50
C ARG A 105 14.46 0.74 7.66
N ILE A 106 13.90 1.35 6.62
CA ILE A 106 13.27 2.68 6.72
C ILE A 106 12.08 2.63 7.70
N GLY A 107 11.19 1.64 7.58
CA GLY A 107 10.06 1.50 8.48
C GLY A 107 10.46 1.34 9.95
N VAL A 108 11.45 0.48 10.23
CA VAL A 108 12.03 0.31 11.57
C VAL A 108 12.60 1.62 12.10
N ARG A 109 13.42 2.31 11.29
CA ARG A 109 14.04 3.59 11.71
C ARG A 109 13.00 4.67 11.96
N ALA A 110 11.91 4.71 11.21
CA ALA A 110 10.83 5.68 11.41
C ALA A 110 10.15 5.50 12.78
N LEU A 111 9.96 4.25 13.24
CA LEU A 111 9.46 3.95 14.58
C LEU A 111 10.50 4.27 15.66
N GLU A 112 11.73 3.77 15.52
CA GLU A 112 12.81 3.95 16.52
C GLU A 112 13.16 5.42 16.79
N THR A 113 12.96 6.29 15.80
CA THR A 113 13.23 7.74 15.93
C THR A 113 12.01 8.54 16.36
N GLY A 114 10.84 7.91 16.54
CA GLY A 114 9.59 8.61 16.84
C GLY A 114 9.08 9.49 15.70
N LEU A 115 9.57 9.29 14.46
CA LEU A 115 9.07 9.98 13.28
C LEU A 115 7.59 9.66 13.07
N VAL A 116 7.22 8.39 13.25
CA VAL A 116 5.84 7.89 13.12
C VAL A 116 5.43 7.06 14.32
N ASP A 117 4.12 7.00 14.57
CA ASP A 117 3.53 6.18 15.64
C ASP A 117 3.24 4.75 15.16
N ALA A 118 3.06 4.58 13.84
CA ALA A 118 2.80 3.30 13.20
C ALA A 118 3.31 3.27 11.75
N VAL A 119 3.50 2.06 11.25
CA VAL A 119 3.82 1.74 9.86
C VAL A 119 2.72 0.85 9.29
N LEU A 120 2.04 1.28 8.23
CA LEU A 120 1.19 0.41 7.43
C LEU A 120 2.08 -0.47 6.57
N CYS A 121 2.04 -1.78 6.83
CA CYS A 121 2.80 -2.80 6.12
C CYS A 121 1.96 -4.06 5.91
N VAL A 122 2.45 -4.99 5.10
CA VAL A 122 1.73 -6.20 4.73
C VAL A 122 2.45 -7.41 5.31
N GLY A 123 1.85 -8.07 6.29
CA GLY A 123 2.28 -9.39 6.76
C GLY A 123 1.76 -10.51 5.86
N GLN A 124 1.99 -11.75 6.25
CA GLN A 124 1.42 -12.93 5.60
C GLN A 124 0.44 -13.63 6.53
N SER A 125 -0.47 -14.43 5.97
CA SER A 125 -1.35 -15.28 6.77
C SER A 125 -0.58 -16.44 7.40
N GLU A 126 -1.13 -17.02 8.47
CA GLU A 126 -0.51 -18.15 9.17
C GLU A 126 -0.52 -19.44 8.36
N HIS A 127 -1.49 -19.58 7.44
CA HIS A 127 -1.72 -20.81 6.68
C HIS A 127 -1.22 -20.75 5.24
N ASP A 128 -1.00 -19.54 4.71
CA ASP A 128 -0.52 -19.31 3.35
C ASP A 128 0.39 -18.08 3.30
N ARG A 129 1.66 -18.33 2.98
CA ARG A 129 2.72 -17.30 2.89
C ARG A 129 2.42 -16.22 1.85
N PHE A 130 1.65 -16.54 0.81
CA PHE A 130 1.33 -15.61 -0.27
C PHE A 130 0.04 -14.85 -0.04
N THR A 131 -0.78 -15.25 0.93
CA THR A 131 -1.98 -14.49 1.30
C THR A 131 -1.57 -13.28 2.16
N PRO A 132 -1.81 -12.05 1.67
CA PRO A 132 -1.35 -10.85 2.34
C PRO A 132 -2.28 -10.46 3.50
N VAL A 133 -1.69 -9.99 4.59
CA VAL A 133 -2.42 -9.52 5.79
C VAL A 133 -1.92 -8.12 6.16
N PRO A 134 -2.58 -7.06 5.66
CA PRO A 134 -2.32 -5.69 6.05
C PRO A 134 -2.38 -5.48 7.57
N ARG A 135 -1.49 -4.63 8.10
CA ARG A 135 -1.46 -4.27 9.52
C ARG A 135 -0.87 -2.88 9.76
N LEU A 136 -1.20 -2.29 10.90
CA LEU A 136 -0.53 -1.11 11.44
C LEU A 136 0.51 -1.54 12.48
N ALA A 137 1.74 -1.75 12.03
CA ALA A 137 2.86 -2.14 12.89
C ALA A 137 3.30 -0.96 13.77
N ARG A 138 3.47 -1.19 15.07
CA ARG A 138 3.94 -0.23 16.07
C ARG A 138 5.30 -0.58 16.65
N THR A 139 5.83 -1.78 16.36
CA THR A 139 7.17 -2.17 16.79
C THR A 139 8.08 -2.52 15.61
N PRO A 140 9.42 -2.40 15.77
CA PRO A 140 10.38 -2.88 14.78
C PRO A 140 10.17 -4.34 14.37
N GLU A 141 9.84 -5.22 15.33
CA GLU A 141 9.62 -6.65 15.10
C GLU A 141 8.41 -6.88 14.19
N GLU A 142 7.32 -6.14 14.41
CA GLU A 142 6.13 -6.19 13.57
C GLU A 142 6.45 -5.73 12.13
N VAL A 143 7.26 -4.69 11.96
CA VAL A 143 7.73 -4.26 10.63
C VAL A 143 8.60 -5.34 9.97
N LEU A 144 9.53 -5.95 10.72
CA LEU A 144 10.41 -7.00 10.20
C LEU A 144 9.65 -8.29 9.86
N SER A 145 8.53 -8.56 10.53
CA SER A 145 7.64 -9.68 10.19
C SER A 145 7.01 -9.52 8.79
N ALA A 146 6.94 -8.30 8.26
CA ALA A 146 6.36 -7.95 6.96
C ALA A 146 7.40 -7.83 5.82
N ARG A 147 8.67 -8.21 6.04
CA ARG A 147 9.81 -7.91 5.14
C ARG A 147 9.80 -8.53 3.73
N VAL A 148 8.94 -9.52 3.48
CA VAL A 148 8.87 -10.25 2.21
C VAL A 148 7.76 -9.66 1.34
N ASN A 149 7.96 -9.56 0.03
CA ASN A 149 6.88 -9.21 -0.89
C ASN A 149 5.81 -10.32 -0.92
N LYS A 150 4.53 -9.96 -1.00
CA LYS A 150 3.44 -10.90 -1.27
C LYS A 150 2.95 -10.65 -2.70
N PRO A 151 3.28 -11.51 -3.68
CA PRO A 151 3.02 -11.26 -5.10
C PRO A 151 1.56 -11.53 -5.48
N THR A 152 0.65 -10.89 -4.74
CA THR A 152 -0.78 -10.92 -4.95
C THR A 152 -1.38 -9.56 -4.59
N LEU A 153 -2.56 -9.23 -5.12
CA LEU A 153 -3.32 -8.06 -4.70
C LEU A 153 -3.58 -8.09 -3.19
N SER A 154 -3.33 -6.96 -2.52
CA SER A 154 -3.46 -6.83 -1.06
C SER A 154 -4.34 -5.63 -0.68
N PRO A 155 -5.32 -5.82 0.24
CA PRO A 155 -6.23 -4.77 0.68
C PRO A 155 -5.61 -3.84 1.73
N ASN A 156 -4.45 -3.25 1.44
CA ASN A 156 -3.69 -2.44 2.40
C ASN A 156 -4.54 -1.40 3.16
N LEU A 157 -5.49 -0.75 2.47
CA LEU A 157 -6.30 0.33 3.04
C LEU A 157 -7.47 -0.16 3.91
N GLU A 158 -7.68 -1.47 4.08
CA GLU A 158 -8.68 -1.97 5.04
C GLU A 158 -8.32 -1.55 6.48
N VAL A 159 -7.02 -1.40 6.77
CA VAL A 159 -6.52 -1.03 8.10
C VAL A 159 -6.87 0.41 8.48
N LEU A 160 -7.36 1.23 7.55
CA LEU A 160 -7.84 2.58 7.88
C LEU A 160 -8.96 2.55 8.92
N GLU A 161 -9.75 1.46 8.98
CA GLU A 161 -10.74 1.25 10.04
C GLU A 161 -10.16 1.25 11.46
N GLN A 162 -8.89 0.89 11.57
CA GLN A 162 -8.21 0.80 12.86
C GLN A 162 -7.70 2.17 13.33
N LEU A 163 -7.68 3.21 12.49
CA LEU A 163 -7.12 4.51 12.88
C LEU A 163 -7.96 5.25 13.94
N PRO A 164 -9.29 5.37 13.80
CA PRO A 164 -10.09 6.13 14.77
C PRO A 164 -10.02 5.54 16.18
N GLY A 165 -9.66 6.37 17.16
CA GLY A 165 -9.51 5.96 18.56
C GLY A 165 -8.20 5.21 18.89
N SER A 166 -7.34 4.96 17.91
CA SER A 166 -6.09 4.19 18.13
C SER A 166 -4.93 4.98 18.74
N GLY A 167 -5.04 6.31 18.73
CA GLY A 167 -3.95 7.22 19.10
C GLY A 167 -2.86 7.40 18.05
N ILE A 168 -2.95 6.74 16.88
CA ILE A 168 -2.02 6.97 15.76
C ILE A 168 -2.32 8.33 15.14
N ARG A 169 -1.32 9.21 15.10
CA ARG A 169 -1.38 10.54 14.51
C ARG A 169 -0.39 10.71 13.36
N LYS A 170 0.76 10.05 13.43
CA LYS A 170 1.80 10.06 12.39
C LYS A 170 1.95 8.66 11.82
N LEU A 171 1.71 8.49 10.52
CA LEU A 171 1.71 7.19 9.86
C LEU A 171 2.74 7.16 8.73
N LEU A 172 3.52 6.08 8.65
CA LEU A 172 4.26 5.73 7.43
C LEU A 172 3.47 4.65 6.67
N ALA A 173 3.01 4.97 5.46
CA ALA A 173 2.35 4.01 4.60
C ALA A 173 3.32 3.39 3.58
N ILE A 174 3.52 2.08 3.67
CA ILE A 174 4.23 1.28 2.66
C ILE A 174 3.19 0.64 1.74
N GLY A 175 3.24 0.96 0.45
CA GLY A 175 2.23 0.47 -0.49
C GLY A 175 2.58 0.72 -1.95
N VAL A 176 1.76 0.17 -2.84
CA VAL A 176 1.91 0.31 -4.29
C VAL A 176 1.09 1.49 -4.83
N GLY A 177 1.35 1.90 -6.07
CA GLY A 177 0.78 3.12 -6.67
C GLY A 177 -0.75 3.28 -6.52
N CYS A 178 -1.53 2.25 -6.88
CA CYS A 178 -2.99 2.32 -6.79
C CYS A 178 -3.52 2.48 -5.35
N GLN A 179 -2.81 1.95 -4.36
CA GLN A 179 -3.13 2.11 -2.94
C GLN A 179 -2.78 3.52 -2.48
N ILE A 180 -1.60 4.03 -2.87
CA ILE A 180 -1.16 5.37 -2.49
C ILE A 180 -2.05 6.46 -3.09
N GLN A 181 -2.51 6.31 -4.34
CA GLN A 181 -3.46 7.25 -4.94
C GLN A 181 -4.77 7.33 -4.14
N ALA A 182 -5.35 6.17 -3.82
CA ALA A 182 -6.57 6.10 -3.01
C ALA A 182 -6.36 6.68 -1.61
N LEU A 183 -5.21 6.38 -0.97
CA LEU A 183 -4.85 6.91 0.34
C LEU A 183 -4.71 8.45 0.32
N ARG A 184 -3.98 9.00 -0.65
CA ARG A 184 -3.80 10.46 -0.80
C ARG A 184 -5.13 11.17 -1.08
N ALA A 185 -6.03 10.56 -1.86
CA ALA A 185 -7.36 11.11 -2.14
C ALA A 185 -8.19 11.29 -0.87
N VAL A 186 -8.08 10.37 0.10
CA VAL A 186 -8.84 10.42 1.36
C VAL A 186 -8.06 10.99 2.54
N GLN A 187 -6.77 11.26 2.37
CA GLN A 187 -5.88 11.76 3.43
C GLN A 187 -6.47 12.91 4.26
N PRO A 188 -7.13 13.95 3.69
CA PRO A 188 -7.68 15.05 4.48
C PRO A 188 -8.78 14.65 5.46
N THR A 189 -9.34 13.44 5.31
CA THR A 189 -10.42 12.91 6.14
C THR A 189 -9.93 11.91 7.18
N LEU A 190 -8.64 11.54 7.15
CA LEU A 190 -8.05 10.62 8.10
C LEU A 190 -7.72 11.35 9.41
N PRO A 191 -7.80 10.67 10.57
CA PRO A 191 -7.43 11.25 11.85
C PRO A 191 -5.90 11.26 12.04
N LEU A 192 -5.15 11.79 11.08
CA LEU A 192 -3.69 11.89 11.09
C LEU A 192 -3.25 13.36 11.12
N ASP A 193 -2.19 13.64 11.87
CA ASP A 193 -1.42 14.89 11.77
C ASP A 193 -0.45 14.84 10.59
N GLU A 194 0.16 13.67 10.35
CA GLU A 194 1.17 13.52 9.31
C GLU A 194 1.11 12.15 8.63
N LEU A 195 1.30 12.16 7.31
CA LEU A 195 1.34 10.95 6.48
C LEU A 195 2.61 10.94 5.62
N TYR A 196 3.52 10.04 5.98
CA TYR A 196 4.66 9.65 5.18
C TYR A 196 4.28 8.50 4.24
N VAL A 197 4.80 8.51 3.03
CA VAL A 197 4.56 7.44 2.05
C VAL A 197 5.89 6.90 1.56
N LEU A 198 6.05 5.58 1.65
CA LEU A 198 7.15 4.83 1.05
C LEU A 198 6.56 3.93 -0.03
N GLY A 199 6.54 4.45 -1.26
CA GLY A 199 5.98 3.77 -2.42
C GLY A 199 6.87 2.64 -2.95
N LEU A 200 6.24 1.62 -3.51
CA LEU A 200 6.90 0.52 -4.22
C LEU A 200 6.50 0.53 -5.70
N PRO A 201 7.46 0.41 -6.64
CA PRO A 201 7.15 0.11 -8.04
C PRO A 201 6.34 -1.18 -8.13
N CYS A 202 5.34 -1.22 -9.00
CA CYS A 202 4.45 -2.37 -9.12
C CYS A 202 3.81 -2.43 -10.50
N VAL A 203 3.94 -3.60 -11.13
CA VAL A 203 3.26 -4.02 -12.36
C VAL A 203 2.87 -5.50 -12.22
N ASP A 204 1.99 -5.99 -13.08
CA ASP A 204 1.66 -7.41 -13.23
C ASP A 204 1.24 -8.15 -11.95
N ASN A 205 0.60 -7.44 -11.02
CA ASN A 205 0.09 -8.06 -9.80
C ASN A 205 -1.18 -8.89 -10.09
N VAL A 206 -1.38 -9.97 -9.34
CA VAL A 206 -2.37 -11.00 -9.65
C VAL A 206 -3.24 -11.37 -8.44
N SER A 207 -4.36 -12.05 -8.70
CA SER A 207 -5.11 -12.70 -7.64
C SER A 207 -4.31 -13.86 -7.04
N ARG A 208 -4.67 -14.33 -5.84
CA ARG A 208 -4.02 -15.49 -5.24
C ARG A 208 -4.13 -16.76 -6.10
N ALA A 209 -5.27 -16.96 -6.75
CA ALA A 209 -5.47 -18.05 -7.70
C ALA A 209 -4.60 -17.86 -8.95
N GLY A 210 -4.53 -16.63 -9.49
CA GLY A 210 -3.66 -16.31 -10.62
C GLY A 210 -2.18 -16.55 -10.34
N LEU A 211 -1.72 -16.22 -9.13
CA LEU A 211 -0.37 -16.57 -8.68
C LEU A 211 -0.15 -18.08 -8.71
N GLN A 212 -1.12 -18.89 -8.25
CA GLN A 212 -0.95 -20.33 -8.27
C GLN A 212 -0.81 -20.85 -9.70
N THR A 213 -1.65 -20.39 -10.62
CA THR A 213 -1.55 -20.72 -12.05
C THR A 213 -0.18 -20.36 -12.63
N PHE A 214 0.35 -19.18 -12.29
CA PHE A 214 1.69 -18.76 -12.71
C PHE A 214 2.78 -19.69 -12.17
N LEU A 215 2.77 -20.01 -10.87
CA LEU A 215 3.79 -20.88 -10.27
C LEU A 215 3.75 -22.29 -10.87
N ASP A 216 2.55 -22.88 -10.97
CA ASP A 216 2.37 -24.23 -11.50
C ASP A 216 2.81 -24.37 -12.97
N SER A 217 2.77 -23.26 -13.73
CA SER A 217 3.18 -23.26 -15.14
C SER A 217 4.64 -22.90 -15.39
N THR A 218 5.34 -22.34 -14.40
CA THR A 218 6.65 -21.68 -14.63
C THR A 218 7.81 -22.34 -13.87
N VAL A 219 7.54 -23.06 -12.79
CA VAL A 219 8.58 -23.68 -11.96
C VAL A 219 8.24 -25.13 -11.65
N SER A 220 9.26 -26.00 -11.59
CA SER A 220 9.09 -27.45 -11.37
C SER A 220 8.70 -27.84 -9.93
N SER A 221 8.91 -26.94 -8.98
CA SER A 221 8.66 -27.17 -7.54
C SER A 221 7.98 -25.94 -6.90
N PRO A 222 6.76 -25.60 -7.35
CA PRO A 222 6.05 -24.38 -6.94
C PRO A 222 5.83 -24.28 -5.43
N GLU A 223 5.67 -25.41 -4.74
CA GLU A 223 5.45 -25.53 -3.30
C GLU A 223 6.63 -25.06 -2.44
N THR A 224 7.83 -25.02 -3.01
CA THR A 224 9.06 -24.58 -2.31
C THR A 224 9.39 -23.12 -2.54
N VAL A 225 8.71 -22.44 -3.48
CA VAL A 225 8.97 -21.02 -3.78
C VAL A 225 8.63 -20.15 -2.58
N VAL A 226 9.57 -19.28 -2.20
CA VAL A 226 9.39 -18.33 -1.10
C VAL A 226 9.23 -16.89 -1.59
N HIS A 227 9.89 -16.53 -2.69
CA HIS A 227 9.66 -15.28 -3.43
C HIS A 227 10.19 -15.45 -4.88
N TYR A 228 9.75 -14.58 -5.78
CA TYR A 228 10.22 -14.52 -7.15
C TYR A 228 10.28 -13.08 -7.66
N GLU A 229 11.01 -12.84 -8.74
CA GLU A 229 11.12 -11.54 -9.38
C GLU A 229 11.35 -11.68 -10.89
N PHE A 230 10.72 -10.79 -11.68
CA PHE A 230 11.03 -10.61 -13.10
C PHE A 230 12.25 -9.69 -13.22
N MET A 231 13.40 -10.26 -13.58
CA MET A 231 14.69 -9.59 -13.50
C MET A 231 15.07 -8.95 -14.82
N GLN A 232 15.88 -7.88 -14.74
CA GLN A 232 16.40 -7.14 -15.91
C GLN A 232 17.25 -7.98 -16.88
N ASP A 233 17.62 -9.22 -16.54
CA ASP A 233 18.33 -10.16 -17.42
C ASP A 233 17.38 -11.01 -18.29
N PHE A 234 16.12 -10.60 -18.42
CA PHE A 234 15.06 -11.29 -19.17
C PHE A 234 14.78 -12.70 -18.64
N ARG A 235 14.93 -12.91 -17.34
CA ARG A 235 14.64 -14.16 -16.65
C ARG A 235 13.76 -13.92 -15.42
N ILE A 236 13.09 -14.99 -15.00
CA ILE A 236 12.36 -15.02 -13.75
C ILE A 236 13.25 -15.72 -12.73
N HIS A 237 13.59 -15.03 -11.65
CA HIS A 237 14.39 -15.59 -10.57
C HIS A 237 13.43 -16.07 -9.49
N PHE A 238 13.48 -17.38 -9.19
CA PHE A 238 12.76 -17.98 -8.08
C PHE A 238 13.74 -18.24 -6.95
N ARG A 239 13.35 -17.93 -5.72
CA ARG A 239 14.06 -18.41 -4.53
C ARG A 239 13.22 -19.44 -3.83
N HIS A 240 13.88 -20.49 -3.39
CA HIS A 240 13.28 -21.62 -2.71
C HIS A 240 13.56 -21.59 -1.21
N SER A 241 12.75 -22.32 -0.44
CA SER A 241 12.86 -22.40 1.02
C SER A 241 14.16 -23.05 1.50
N ASP A 242 14.80 -23.84 0.65
CA ASP A 242 16.12 -24.45 0.86
C ASP A 242 17.28 -23.51 0.47
N GLY A 243 17.00 -22.29 0.01
CA GLY A 243 17.98 -21.29 -0.36
C GLY A 243 18.47 -21.34 -1.81
N ARG A 244 17.96 -22.27 -2.64
CA ARG A 244 18.19 -22.27 -4.09
C ARG A 244 17.53 -21.09 -4.79
#